data_AF-A0A7C7V4C8-F1
#
_entry.id   AF-A0A7C7V4C8-F1
#
_cell.length_a   1.000
_cell.length_b   1.000
_cell.length_c   1.000
_cell.angle_alpha   90.00
_cell.angle_beta   90.00
_cell.angle_gamma   90.00
#
_symmetry.space_group_name_H-M   'P 1'
#
loop_
_entity.id
_entity.type
_entity.pdbx_description
1 polymer ?
#
loop_
_entity_poly.entity_id
_entity_poly.type
_entity_poly.pdbx_seq_one_letter_code
_entity_poly.pdbx_strand_id
1 'polypeptide(L)'
;MVGWWLARGGLTGRLIEIDHVPPLEADFQVDINQADWPEFTLLPGIGETLARRIVRFRRTEGPFRSHEDLQRVNGIGPKTLERIRPYLRPVEPPPPAR
;
A
#
# COMPACT_ATOMS: atom_id res chain seq x y z
N MET A 1 59.60 -10.87 33.01
CA MET A 1 58.86 -12.15 32.89
C MET A 1 57.57 -12.00 33.68
N VAL A 2 56.44 -11.62 33.08
CA VAL A 2 55.51 -12.39 32.24
C VAL A 2 54.90 -13.58 32.98
N GLY A 3 53.63 -13.43 33.37
CA GLY A 3 52.79 -14.49 33.91
C GLY A 3 51.30 -14.12 33.89
N TRP A 4 50.51 -14.97 33.24
CA TRP A 4 49.05 -15.21 33.40
C TRP A 4 48.08 -14.16 32.78
N TRP A 5 47.51 -14.34 31.57
CA TRP A 5 46.37 -15.20 31.13
C TRP A 5 45.05 -15.05 31.92
N LEU A 6 44.05 -14.32 31.39
CA LEU A 6 42.77 -14.83 30.81
C LEU A 6 41.66 -13.75 30.69
N ALA A 7 40.86 -13.91 29.62
CA ALA A 7 39.45 -13.49 29.47
C ALA A 7 39.16 -11.98 29.29
N ARG A 8 38.25 -11.51 28.45
CA ARG A 8 37.06 -12.12 27.83
C ARG A 8 36.41 -11.07 26.92
N GLY A 9 35.68 -11.51 25.90
CA GLY A 9 34.48 -10.80 25.44
C GLY A 9 34.63 -10.02 24.13
N GLY A 10 34.26 -10.68 23.03
CA GLY A 10 33.84 -9.96 21.83
C GLY A 10 32.55 -9.19 22.12
N LEU A 11 32.44 -7.99 21.56
CA LEU A 11 31.18 -7.28 21.38
C LEU A 11 31.18 -6.61 20.01
N THR A 12 30.92 -7.42 18.99
CA THR A 12 30.29 -6.99 17.75
C THR A 12 28.90 -6.46 18.09
N GLY A 13 28.82 -5.22 18.55
CA GLY A 13 27.56 -4.51 18.74
C GLY A 13 27.57 -3.29 17.86
N ARG A 14 27.04 -3.38 16.63
CA ARG A 14 26.49 -2.16 16.01
C ARG A 14 25.40 -1.70 16.96
N LEU A 15 25.63 -0.57 17.61
CA LEU A 15 24.60 0.17 18.32
C LEU A 15 23.51 0.48 17.28
N ILE A 16 22.43 -0.29 17.31
CA ILE A 16 21.18 0.16 16.72
C ILE A 16 20.71 1.22 17.73
N GLU A 17 20.92 2.51 17.44
CA GLU A 17 20.28 3.60 18.17
C GLU A 17 18.76 3.41 18.01
N ILE A 18 18.10 2.90 19.05
CA ILE A 18 16.64 2.69 19.10
C ILE A 18 15.93 4.04 19.33
N ASP A 19 16.68 5.12 19.59
CA ASP A 19 16.15 6.43 20.01
C ASP A 19 15.46 7.21 18.89
N HIS A 20 15.54 6.74 17.65
CA HIS A 20 14.84 7.36 16.53
C HIS A 20 14.32 6.30 15.56
N VAL A 21 13.27 5.57 15.95
CA VAL A 21 12.40 4.94 14.96
C VAL A 21 11.80 6.10 14.16
N PRO A 22 12.15 6.29 12.87
CA PRO A 22 11.50 7.33 12.09
C PRO A 22 9.99 7.10 12.20
N PRO A 23 9.17 8.15 12.35
CA PRO A 23 7.73 7.98 12.31
C PRO A 23 7.44 7.14 11.06
N LEU A 24 6.82 5.99 11.26
CA LEU A 24 6.25 5.25 10.14
C LEU A 24 5.17 6.18 9.62
N GLU A 25 5.51 7.00 8.61
CA GLU A 25 4.54 7.76 7.85
C GLU A 25 3.61 6.72 7.27
N ALA A 26 2.47 6.52 7.94
CA ALA A 26 1.45 5.60 7.50
C ALA A 26 0.81 6.24 6.27
N ASP A 27 1.45 6.06 5.12
CA ASP A 27 0.93 6.47 3.83
C ASP A 27 -0.37 5.68 3.60
N PHE A 28 -1.50 6.38 3.73
CA PHE A 28 -2.81 5.79 3.51
C PHE A 28 -2.96 5.51 2.01
N GLN A 29 -2.73 4.26 1.63
CA GLN A 29 -2.90 3.78 0.27
C GLN A 29 -3.98 2.70 0.18
N VAL A 30 -4.87 2.86 -0.79
CA VAL A 30 -6.00 1.98 -1.08
C VAL A 30 -5.60 0.97 -2.16
N ASP A 31 -5.85 -0.30 -1.88
CA ASP A 31 -5.75 -1.38 -2.88
C ASP A 31 -7.05 -1.46 -3.69
N ILE A 32 -6.99 -1.21 -4.99
CA ILE A 32 -8.19 -1.18 -5.84
C ILE A 32 -8.88 -2.55 -5.97
N ASN A 33 -8.15 -3.65 -5.77
CA ASN A 33 -8.65 -5.01 -5.91
C ASN A 33 -9.08 -5.63 -4.58
N GLN A 34 -8.55 -5.14 -3.45
CA GLN A 34 -8.87 -5.66 -2.12
C GLN A 34 -9.77 -4.76 -1.29
N ALA A 35 -9.61 -3.43 -1.37
CA ALA A 35 -10.27 -2.49 -0.46
C ALA A 35 -11.81 -2.56 -0.54
N ASP A 36 -12.50 -2.39 0.59
CA ASP A 36 -13.96 -2.30 0.63
C ASP A 36 -14.45 -0.88 0.37
N TRP A 37 -15.75 -0.73 0.13
CA TRP A 37 -16.34 0.56 -0.21
C TRP A 37 -16.04 1.69 0.80
N PRO A 38 -15.97 1.48 2.14
CA PRO A 38 -15.67 2.58 3.05
C PRO A 38 -14.26 3.13 2.85
N GLU A 39 -13.29 2.28 2.53
CA GLU A 39 -11.89 2.71 2.30
C GLU A 39 -11.77 3.59 1.07
N PHE A 40 -12.54 3.29 0.01
CA PHE A 40 -12.61 4.15 -1.16
C PHE A 40 -13.21 5.54 -0.85
N THR A 41 -14.07 5.67 0.16
CA THR A 41 -14.63 6.99 0.52
C THR A 41 -13.61 7.95 1.15
N LEU A 42 -12.45 7.43 1.57
CA LEU A 42 -11.34 8.24 2.06
C LEU A 42 -10.58 8.92 0.91
N LEU A 43 -10.81 8.50 -0.34
CA LEU A 43 -10.17 9.09 -1.51
C LEU A 43 -10.86 10.40 -1.94
N PRO A 44 -10.08 11.42 -2.34
CA PRO A 44 -10.62 12.71 -2.72
C PRO A 44 -11.56 12.61 -3.94
N GLY A 45 -12.81 13.00 -3.77
CA GLY A 45 -13.82 12.99 -4.84
C GLY A 45 -14.52 11.64 -5.05
N ILE A 46 -14.33 10.67 -4.16
CA ILE A 46 -15.03 9.38 -4.19
C ILE A 46 -16.03 9.34 -3.02
N GLY A 47 -17.31 9.51 -3.33
CA GLY A 47 -18.40 9.31 -2.37
C GLY A 47 -18.86 7.86 -2.30
N GLU A 48 -19.72 7.55 -1.33
CA GLU A 48 -20.27 6.20 -1.09
C GLU A 48 -20.83 5.53 -2.36
N THR A 49 -21.61 6.26 -3.15
CA THR A 49 -22.19 5.74 -4.41
C THR A 49 -21.13 5.29 -5.40
N LEU A 50 -20.05 6.08 -5.54
CA LEU A 50 -18.97 5.77 -6.47
C LEU A 50 -18.09 4.63 -5.93
N ALA A 51 -17.79 4.65 -4.63
CA ALA A 51 -17.09 3.58 -3.94
C ALA A 51 -17.79 2.22 -4.12
N ARG A 52 -19.10 2.15 -3.90
CA ARG A 52 -19.90 0.93 -4.11
C ARG A 52 -19.89 0.50 -5.58
N ARG A 53 -19.86 1.43 -6.54
CA ARG A 53 -19.73 1.10 -7.97
C ARG A 53 -18.38 0.47 -8.30
N ILE A 54 -17.27 0.96 -7.74
CA ILE A 54 -15.94 0.37 -7.92
C ILE A 54 -15.93 -1.09 -7.45
N VAL A 55 -16.41 -1.33 -6.22
CA VAL A 55 -16.47 -2.69 -5.66
C VAL A 55 -17.40 -3.58 -6.48
N ARG A 56 -18.55 -3.07 -6.93
CA ARG A 56 -19.45 -3.82 -7.80
C ARG A 56 -18.79 -4.17 -9.13
N PHE A 57 -18.13 -3.20 -9.77
CA PHE A 57 -17.47 -3.38 -11.05
C PHE A 57 -16.44 -4.51 -10.98
N ARG A 58 -15.54 -4.52 -9.98
CA ARG A 58 -14.55 -5.60 -9.87
C ARG A 58 -15.17 -6.98 -9.59
N ARG A 59 -16.34 -7.02 -8.94
CA ARG A 59 -17.09 -8.27 -8.70
C ARG A 59 -17.77 -8.80 -9.96
N THR A 60 -18.16 -7.93 -10.89
CA THR A 60 -18.88 -8.34 -12.12
C THR A 60 -17.95 -8.50 -13.32
N GLU A 61 -16.95 -7.64 -13.46
CA GLU A 61 -16.04 -7.57 -14.61
C GLU A 61 -14.68 -8.24 -14.32
N GLY A 62 -14.42 -8.60 -13.06
CA GLY A 62 -13.13 -9.11 -12.60
C GLY A 62 -12.18 -8.02 -12.08
N PRO A 63 -10.99 -8.41 -11.60
CA PRO A 63 -10.03 -7.49 -10.99
C PRO A 63 -9.49 -6.48 -12.01
N PHE A 64 -9.16 -5.29 -11.51
CA PHE A 64 -8.45 -4.26 -12.27
C PHE A 64 -7.00 -4.69 -12.53
N ARG A 65 -6.52 -4.48 -13.76
CA ARG A 65 -5.14 -4.81 -14.16
C ARG A 65 -4.20 -3.61 -14.04
N SER A 66 -4.75 -2.41 -14.05
CA SER A 66 -4.02 -1.18 -13.82
C SER A 66 -4.92 -0.10 -13.20
N HIS A 67 -4.33 1.01 -12.76
CA HIS A 67 -5.12 2.14 -12.24
C HIS A 67 -6.00 2.76 -13.32
N GLU A 68 -5.59 2.70 -14.59
CA GLU A 68 -6.33 3.25 -15.72
C GLU A 68 -7.67 2.53 -15.92
N ASP A 69 -7.76 1.24 -15.56
CA ASP A 69 -9.00 0.47 -15.64
C ASP A 69 -10.12 1.04 -14.74
N LEU A 70 -9.78 1.83 -13.71
CA LEU A 70 -10.78 2.52 -12.89
C LEU A 70 -11.66 3.46 -13.73
N GLN A 71 -11.16 3.99 -14.85
CA GLN A 71 -11.94 4.84 -15.76
C GLN A 71 -13.08 4.09 -16.47
N ARG A 72 -13.07 2.75 -16.45
CA ARG A 72 -14.20 1.93 -16.94
C ARG A 72 -15.40 1.99 -15.99
N VAL A 73 -15.21 2.43 -14.75
CA VAL A 73 -16.28 2.63 -13.77
C VAL A 73 -17.00 3.95 -14.07
N ASN A 74 -18.29 3.89 -14.34
CA ASN A 74 -19.10 5.08 -14.61
C ASN A 74 -19.07 6.07 -13.42
N GLY A 75 -18.52 7.26 -13.67
CA GLY A 75 -18.30 8.33 -12.69
C GLY A 75 -16.83 8.58 -12.37
N ILE A 76 -15.90 7.75 -12.86
CA ILE A 76 -14.46 7.98 -12.75
C ILE A 76 -13.93 8.46 -14.09
N GLY A 77 -13.66 9.77 -14.17
CA GLY A 77 -12.97 10.37 -15.31
C GLY A 77 -11.46 10.53 -15.05
N PRO A 78 -10.70 11.00 -16.05
CA PRO A 78 -9.25 11.19 -15.95
C PRO A 78 -8.87 12.12 -14.79
N LYS A 79 -9.62 13.22 -14.58
CA LYS A 79 -9.39 14.14 -13.46
C LYS A 79 -9.57 13.49 -12.09
N THR A 80 -10.54 12.59 -11.96
CA THR A 80 -10.75 11.86 -10.70
C THR A 80 -9.59 10.89 -10.49
N LEU A 81 -9.19 10.16 -11.54
CA LEU A 81 -8.08 9.23 -11.48
C LEU A 81 -6.77 9.93 -11.09
N GLU A 82 -6.44 11.06 -11.70
CA GLU A 82 -5.25 11.86 -11.38
C GLU A 82 -5.22 12.27 -9.89
N ARG A 83 -6.37 12.68 -9.34
CA ARG A 83 -6.48 13.10 -7.93
C ARG A 83 -6.30 11.95 -6.95
N ILE A 84 -6.75 10.75 -7.30
CA ILE A 84 -6.68 9.60 -6.38
C ILE A 84 -5.39 8.79 -6.54
N ARG A 85 -4.70 8.89 -7.68
CA ARG A 85 -3.49 8.11 -7.99
C ARG A 85 -2.41 8.09 -6.90
N PRO A 86 -2.12 9.22 -6.21
CA PRO A 86 -1.13 9.22 -5.13
C PRO A 86 -1.50 8.33 -3.93
N TYR A 87 -2.78 8.01 -3.78
CA TYR A 87 -3.33 7.21 -2.69
C TYR A 87 -3.63 5.77 -3.12
N LEU A 88 -3.23 5.36 -4.32
CA LEU A 88 -3.46 3.99 -4.79
C LEU A 88 -2.20 3.16 -4.63
N ARG A 89 -2.37 1.94 -4.11
CA ARG A 89 -1.28 0.96 -4.12
C ARG A 89 -0.94 0.54 -5.54
N PRO A 90 0.33 0.19 -5.84
CA PRO A 90 0.70 -0.42 -7.10
C PRO A 90 -0.18 -1.65 -7.39
N VAL A 91 -0.66 -1.78 -8.63
CA VAL A 91 -1.43 -2.95 -9.04
C VAL A 91 -0.44 -4.07 -9.33
N GLU A 92 -0.42 -5.08 -8.48
CA GLU A 92 0.33 -6.29 -8.76
C GLU A 92 -0.38 -7.11 -9.85
N PRO A 93 0.34 -7.55 -10.90
CA PRO A 93 -0.24 -8.44 -11.89
C PRO A 93 -0.61 -9.76 -11.21
N PRO A 94 -1.76 -10.37 -11.56
CA PRO A 94 -2.16 -11.65 -10.98
C PRO A 94 -1.05 -12.68 -11.23
N PRO A 95 -0.70 -13.51 -10.22
CA PRO A 95 0.31 -14.54 -10.39
C PRO A 95 -0.10 -15.46 -11.55
N PRO A 96 0.87 -15.95 -12.34
CA PRO A 96 0.58 -16.82 -13.47
C PRO A 96 -0.22 -18.03 -12.99
N ALA A 97 -1.28 -18.37 -13.72
CA ALA A 97 -2.06 -19.58 -13.45
C ALA A 97 -1.13 -20.80 -13.52
N ARG A 98 -1.15 -21.63 -12.47
CA ARG A 98 -0.42 -22.90 -12.42
C ARG A 98 -1.06 -23.94 -13.32
#